data_AF-F3GNF7-F1
#
_entry.id   AF-F3GNF7-F1
#
_cell.length_a   1.000
_cell.length_b   1.000
_cell.length_c   1.000
_cell.angle_alpha   90.00
_cell.angle_beta   90.00
_cell.angle_gamma   90.00
#
_symmetry.space_group_name_H-M   'P 1'
#
loop_
_entity.id
_entity.type
_entity.pdbx_description
1 polymer ?
#
loop_
_entity_poly.entity_id
_entity_poly.type
_entity_poly.pdbx_seq_one_letter_code
_entity_poly.pdbx_strand_id
1 'polypeptide(L)' 'HSSIRFTFGRFSTEEEIDYAAQKVCEAVTRLRTLSPLWDMFKDGVDISKIEWAAH' A
#
# COMPACT_ATOMS: atom_id res chain seq x y z
N HIS A 1 3.14 10.76 -2.87
CA HIS A 1 1.74 10.62 -3.30
C HIS A 1 1.36 9.14 -3.24
N SER A 2 0.66 8.69 -2.20
CA SER A 2 0.48 7.25 -1.89
C SER A 2 -0.98 6.83 -1.76
N SER A 3 -1.91 7.61 -2.30
CA SER A 3 -3.34 7.36 -2.20
C SER A 3 -3.89 6.78 -3.52
N ILE A 4 -4.72 5.75 -3.41
CA ILE A 4 -5.48 5.16 -4.52
C ILE A 4 -6.96 5.22 -4.16
N ARG A 5 -7.81 5.58 -5.12
CA ARG A 5 -9.26 5.63 -4.96
C ARG A 5 -9.90 4.55 -5.81
N PHE A 6 -10.75 3.75 -5.18
CA PHE A 6 -11.57 2.74 -5.82
C PHE A 6 -13.03 3.22 -5.89
N THR A 7 -13.69 2.97 -7.01
CA THR A 7 -15.11 3.26 -7.21
C THR A 7 -15.77 2.00 -7.76
N PHE A 8 -16.86 1.57 -7.16
CA PHE A 8 -17.66 0.44 -7.62
C PHE A 8 -19.01 0.93 -8.15
N GLY A 9 -19.59 0.22 -9.11
CA GLY A 9 -20.81 0.63 -9.80
C GLY A 9 -21.81 -0.50 -9.95
N ARG A 10 -22.94 -0.23 -10.64
CA ARG A 10 -24.05 -1.19 -10.84
C ARG A 10 -23.67 -2.52 -11.52
N PHE A 11 -22.48 -2.58 -12.11
CA PHE A 11 -21.98 -3.74 -12.84
C PHE A 11 -20.83 -4.45 -12.10
N SER A 12 -20.37 -3.90 -10.98
CA SER A 12 -19.35 -4.55 -10.16
C SER A 12 -19.98 -5.75 -9.48
N THR A 13 -19.35 -6.91 -9.58
CA THR A 13 -19.76 -8.10 -8.83
C THR A 13 -18.92 -8.26 -7.57
N GLU A 14 -19.41 -9.06 -6.62
CA GLU A 14 -18.69 -9.36 -5.38
C GLU A 14 -17.35 -10.05 -5.69
N GLU A 15 -17.33 -10.95 -6.67
CA GLU A 15 -16.12 -11.67 -7.08
C GLU A 15 -15.05 -10.74 -7.65
N GLU A 16 -15.44 -9.71 -8.40
CA GLU A 16 -14.52 -8.70 -8.92
C GLU A 16 -13.92 -7.85 -7.80
N ILE A 17 -14.73 -7.55 -6.76
CA ILE A 17 -14.28 -6.80 -5.58
C ILE A 17 -13.28 -7.63 -4.79
N ASP A 18 -13.59 -8.91 -4.53
CA ASP A 18 -12.70 -9.83 -3.82
C ASP A 18 -11.38 -10.02 -4.56
N TYR A 19 -11.44 -10.19 -5.89
CA TYR A 19 -10.25 -10.27 -6.72
C TYR A 19 -9.40 -9.00 -6.63
N ALA A 20 -10.02 -7.82 -6.73
CA ALA A 20 -9.32 -6.55 -6.61
C ALA A 20 -8.68 -6.39 -5.23
N ALA A 21 -9.39 -6.72 -4.16
CA ALA A 21 -8.89 -6.66 -2.79
C ALA A 21 -7.66 -7.55 -2.61
N GLN A 22 -7.74 -8.82 -3.07
CA GLN A 22 -6.61 -9.75 -2.99
C GLN A 22 -5.39 -9.20 -3.75
N LYS A 23 -5.57 -8.70 -4.97
CA LYS A 23 -4.46 -8.16 -5.78
C LYS A 23 -3.82 -6.94 -5.14
N VAL A 24 -4.61 -6.07 -4.52
CA VAL A 24 -4.09 -4.90 -3.79
C VAL A 24 -3.28 -5.36 -2.59
N CYS A 25 -3.78 -6.31 -1.79
CA CYS A 25 -3.05 -6.86 -0.66
C CYS A 25 -1.72 -7.50 -1.07
N GLU A 26 -1.72 -8.30 -2.14
CA GLU A 26 -0.51 -8.92 -2.71
C GLU A 26 0.51 -7.84 -3.14
N ALA A 27 0.07 -6.83 -3.88
CA ALA A 27 0.93 -5.75 -4.36
C ALA A 27 1.51 -4.92 -3.20
N VAL A 28 0.69 -4.53 -2.23
CA VAL A 28 1.13 -3.78 -1.04
C VAL A 28 2.12 -4.60 -0.22
N THR A 29 1.87 -5.89 -0.04
CA THR A 29 2.79 -6.79 0.69
C THR A 29 4.14 -6.85 -0.02
N ARG A 30 4.15 -7.05 -1.34
CA ARG A 30 5.39 -7.06 -2.12
C ARG A 30 6.14 -5.73 -2.04
N LEU A 31 5.46 -4.60 -2.17
CA LEU A 31 6.09 -3.28 -2.05
C LEU A 31 6.70 -3.09 -0.66
N ARG A 32 6.02 -3.56 0.39
CA ARG A 32 6.52 -3.54 1.76
C ARG A 32 7.74 -4.43 1.97
N THR A 33 7.81 -5.61 1.34
CA THR A 33 9.00 -6.49 1.43
C THR A 33 10.25 -5.91 0.78
N LEU A 34 10.09 -4.93 -0.12
CA LEU A 34 11.20 -4.29 -0.84
C LEU A 34 11.52 -2.89 -0.31
N SER A 35 10.73 -2.38 0.66
CA SER A 35 10.84 -1.02 1.16
C SER A 35 11.68 -0.98 2.44
N PRO A 36 12.88 -0.38 2.42
CA PRO A 36 13.69 -0.24 3.63
C PRO A 36 12.98 0.62 4.69
N LEU A 37 12.12 1.54 4.27
CA LEU A 37 11.29 2.36 5.16
C LEU A 37 10.26 1.51 5.92
N TRP A 38 9.75 0.45 5.28
CA TRP A 38 8.83 -0.48 5.94
C TRP A 38 9.54 -1.36 6.98
N ASP A 39 10.80 -1.71 6.74
CA ASP A 39 11.62 -2.39 7.75
C ASP A 39 11.92 -1.47 8.94
N MET A 40 12.33 -0.22 8.67
CA MET A 40 12.52 0.78 9.73
C MET A 40 11.24 1.05 10.54
N PHE A 41 10.07 1.05 9.89
CA PHE A 41 8.78 1.12 10.58
C PHE A 41 8.56 -0.03 11.57
N LYS A 42 8.81 -1.28 11.13
CA LYS A 42 8.64 -2.47 11.96
C LYS A 42 9.62 -2.49 13.14
N ASP A 43 10.80 -1.93 12.96
CA ASP A 43 11.82 -1.79 14.01
C ASP A 43 11.51 -0.66 15.02
N GLY A 44 10.37 0.01 14.88
CA GLY A 44 9.91 1.06 15.79
C GLY A 44 10.61 2.40 15.58
N VAL A 45 11.31 2.59 14.47
CA VAL A 45 11.94 3.86 14.11
C VAL A 45 10.87 4.84 13.67
N ASP A 46 10.87 6.02 14.28
CA ASP A 46 9.97 7.11 13.92
C ASP A 46 10.36 7.71 12.55
N ILE A 47 9.80 7.13 11.49
CA ILE A 47 10.01 7.52 10.10
C ILE A 47 9.61 8.98 9.82
N SER A 48 8.78 9.59 10.67
CA SER A 48 8.36 10.98 10.51
C SER A 48 9.50 11.98 10.73
N LYS A 49 10.58 11.54 11.40
CA LYS A 49 11.79 12.35 11.67
C LYS A 49 12.90 12.14 10.66
N ILE A 50 12.70 11.26 9.67
CA ILE A 50 13.67 11.08 8.59
C ILE A 50 13.56 12.30 7.67
N GLU A 51 14.63 13.10 7.60
CA GLU A 51 14.75 14.12 6.56
C GLU A 51 14.87 13.41 5.21
N TRP A 52 13.76 13.41 4.48
CA TRP A 52 13.73 12.99 3.09
C TRP A 52 14.66 13.93 2.33
N ALA A 53 15.70 13.39 1.70
CA ALA A 53 16.50 14.16 0.76
C ALA A 53 15.52 14.76 -0.27
N ALA A 54 15.34 16.08 -0.20
CA ALA A 54 14.40 16.79 -1.03
C ALA A 54 14.64 16.46 -2.50
N HIS A 55 13.58 16.08 -3.19
CA HIS A 55 13.55 15.99 -4.63
C HIS A 55 12.39 16.85 -5.14
#